data_AF-A0A1I6ZNZ5-F1
#
_entry.id   AF-A0A1I6ZNZ5-F1
#
_cell.length_a   1.000
_cell.length_b   1.000
_cell.length_c   1.000
_cell.angle_alpha   90.00
_cell.angle_beta   90.00
_cell.angle_gamma   90.00
#
_symmetry.space_group_name_H-M   'P 1'
#
loop_
_entity.id
_entity.type
_entity.pdbx_description
1 polymer ?
#
loop_
_entity_poly.entity_id
_entity_poly.type
_entity_poly.pdbx_seq_one_letter_code
_entity_poly.pdbx_strand_id
1 'polypeptide(L)' 'MQEIMKEYGPALITVVAIIALIGIVSVVVGDGTNGVIGPAFTRLIEGFFEKATAASGI' A
#
# COMPACT_ATOMS: atom_id res chain seq x y z
N MET A 1 -28.63 22.46 -9.01
CA MET A 1 -27.27 21.92 -8.76
C MET A 1 -26.85 21.99 -7.29
N GLN A 2 -27.14 23.09 -6.57
CA GLN A 2 -26.85 23.17 -5.12
C GLN A 2 -27.63 22.14 -4.29
N GLU A 3 -28.90 21.84 -4.62
CA GLU A 3 -29.70 20.82 -3.92
C GLU A 3 -29.14 19.40 -4.09
N ILE A 4 -28.72 19.02 -5.31
CA ILE A 4 -28.07 17.72 -5.58
C ILE A 4 -26.81 17.56 -4.73
N MET A 5 -25.98 18.60 -4.63
CA MET A 5 -24.77 18.55 -3.81
C MET A 5 -25.09 18.50 -2.31
N LYS A 6 -26.25 19.01 -1.89
CA LYS A 6 -26.69 19.01 -0.49
C LYS A 6 -27.31 17.67 -0.07
N GLU A 7 -28.01 17.02 -0.98
CA GLU A 7 -28.68 15.73 -0.74
C GLU A 7 -27.73 14.53 -0.98
N TYR A 8 -26.91 14.59 -2.03
CA TYR A 8 -25.96 13.52 -2.39
C TYR A 8 -24.52 13.79 -1.95
N GLY A 9 -24.22 14.98 -1.44
CA GLY A 9 -22.88 15.33 -0.91
C GLY A 9 -22.32 14.28 0.05
N PRO A 10 -23.08 13.79 1.05
CA PRO A 10 -22.61 12.74 1.94
C PRO A 10 -22.28 11.44 1.22
N ALA A 11 -23.11 11.02 0.26
CA ALA A 11 -22.90 9.81 -0.53
C ALA A 11 -21.70 9.93 -1.49
N LEU A 12 -21.46 11.11 -2.06
CA LEU A 12 -20.31 11.37 -2.92
C LEU A 12 -19.01 11.33 -2.11
N ILE A 13 -19.00 11.89 -0.90
CA ILE A 13 -17.83 11.85 -0.01
C ILE A 13 -17.48 10.40 0.36
N THR A 14 -18.47 9.57 0.68
CA THR A 14 -18.22 8.16 1.03
C THR A 14 -17.67 7.36 -0.15
N VAL A 15 -18.18 7.57 -1.36
CA VAL A 15 -17.64 6.94 -2.57
C VAL A 15 -16.18 7.35 -2.81
N VAL A 16 -15.87 8.64 -2.70
CA VAL A 16 -14.50 9.14 -2.85
C VAL A 16 -13.57 8.56 -1.79
N ALA A 17 -14.04 8.46 -0.53
CA ALA A 17 -13.26 7.87 0.55
C ALA A 17 -12.95 6.38 0.31
N ILE A 18 -13.93 5.61 -0.19
CA ILE A 18 -13.73 4.19 -0.53
C ILE A 18 -12.71 4.05 -1.67
N ILE A 19 -12.82 4.88 -2.72
CA ILE A 19 -11.88 4.86 -3.85
C ILE A 19 -10.46 5.21 -3.36
N ALA A 20 -10.32 6.21 -2.49
CA ALA A 20 -9.03 6.58 -1.91
C ALA A 20 -8.43 5.42 -1.09
N LEU A 21 -9.26 4.73 -0.29
CA LEU A 21 -8.83 3.56 0.48
C LEU A 21 -8.35 2.42 -0.43
N ILE A 22 -9.10 2.12 -1.49
CA ILE A 22 -8.72 1.09 -2.48
C ILE A 22 -7.40 1.47 -3.14
N GLY A 23 -7.21 2.74 -3.50
CA GLY A 23 -5.97 3.25 -4.08
C GLY A 23 -4.77 3.13 -3.13
N ILE A 24 -4.95 3.41 -1.84
CA ILE A 24 -3.89 3.24 -0.85
C ILE A 24 -3.53 1.76 -0.72
N VAL A 25 -4.53 0.89 -0.59
CA VAL A 25 -4.30 -0.56 -0.44
C VAL A 25 -3.61 -1.12 -1.68
N SER A 26 -4.03 -0.72 -2.88
CA SER A 26 -3.42 -1.21 -4.13
C SER A 26 -1.98 -0.75 -4.28
N VAL A 27 -1.62 0.46 -3.88
CA VAL A 27 -0.22 0.95 -3.93
C VAL A 27 0.65 0.27 -2.87
N VAL A 28 0.12 0.10 -1.65
CA VAL A 28 0.88 -0.43 -0.52
C VAL A 28 1.07 -1.94 -0.65
N VAL A 29 -0.01 -2.68 -0.88
CA VAL A 29 0.00 -4.15 -1.00
C VAL A 29 0.46 -4.59 -2.39
N GLY A 30 0.10 -3.82 -3.42
CA GLY A 30 0.32 -4.22 -4.80
C GLY A 30 -0.60 -5.33 -5.27
N ASP A 31 -0.48 -5.64 -6.55
CA ASP A 31 -1.08 -6.76 -7.27
C ASP A 31 -0.05 -7.88 -7.50
N GLY A 32 0.87 -8.07 -6.54
CA GLY A 32 1.97 -9.01 -6.61
C GLY A 32 3.32 -8.29 -6.48
N THR A 33 3.99 -8.02 -7.60
CA THR A 33 5.36 -7.47 -7.63
C THR A 33 5.44 -5.94 -7.54
N ASN A 34 4.32 -5.23 -7.69
CA ASN A 34 4.31 -3.76 -7.78
C ASN A 34 4.01 -3.05 -6.44
N GLY A 35 3.77 -3.81 -5.37
CA GLY A 35 3.52 -3.27 -4.04
C GLY A 35 4.81 -2.82 -3.35
N VAL A 36 4.71 -1.84 -2.45
CA VAL A 36 5.87 -1.37 -1.68
C VAL A 36 6.33 -2.42 -0.64
N ILE A 37 5.39 -3.23 -0.12
CA ILE A 37 5.66 -4.20 0.95
C ILE A 37 6.58 -5.35 0.48
N GLY A 38 6.31 -5.93 -0.69
CA GLY A 38 7.04 -7.11 -1.17
C GLY A 38 8.56 -6.87 -1.27
N PRO A 39 9.01 -5.89 -2.07
CA PRO A 39 10.43 -5.54 -2.19
C PRO A 39 11.06 -5.10 -0.87
N ALA A 40 10.32 -4.40 0.00
CA ALA A 40 10.81 -3.99 1.31
C ALA A 40 11.08 -5.20 2.21
N PHE A 41 10.20 -6.20 2.20
CA PHE A 41 10.35 -7.43 2.96
C PHE A 41 11.48 -8.30 2.40
N THR A 42 11.57 -8.43 1.08
CA THR A 42 12.68 -9.13 0.41
C THR A 42 14.03 -8.53 0.80
N ARG A 43 14.16 -7.19 0.76
CA ARG A 43 15.39 -6.50 1.18
C ARG A 43 15.76 -6.75 2.64
N LEU A 44 14.77 -6.86 3.53
CA LEU A 44 14.99 -7.22 4.93
C LEU A 44 15.57 -8.63 5.07
N ILE A 45 15.03 -9.59 4.32
CA ILE A 45 15.52 -10.97 4.31
C ILE A 45 16.93 -11.04 3.71
N GLU A 46 17.16 -10.40 2.57
CA GLU A 46 18.47 -10.35 1.91
C GLU A 46 19.52 -9.73 2.83
N GLY A 47 19.21 -8.58 3.45
CA GLY A 47 20.11 -7.92 4.40
C GLY A 47 20.34 -8.73 5.67
N PHE A 48 19.38 -9.55 6.11
CA PHE A 48 19.60 -10.50 7.20
C PHE A 48 20.61 -11.58 6.80
N PHE A 49 20.43 -12.22 5.65
CA PHE A 49 21.36 -13.25 5.16
C PHE A 49 22.76 -12.70 4.91
N GLU A 50 22.88 -11.52 4.31
CA GLU A 50 24.17 -10.87 4.08
C GLU A 50 24.94 -10.66 5.39
N LYS A 51 24.25 -10.15 6.42
CA LYS A 51 24.85 -9.96 7.75
C LYS A 51 25.16 -11.29 8.43
N ALA A 52 24.31 -12.31 8.27
CA ALA A 52 24.53 -13.63 8.85
C ALA A 52 25.75 -14.31 8.22
N THR A 53 25.88 -14.28 6.89
CA THR A 53 27.04 -14.79 6.16
C THR A 53 28.31 -14.05 6.58
N ALA A 54 28.29 -12.72 6.58
CA ALA A 54 29.43 -11.91 7.02
C ALA A 54 29.85 -12.19 8.47
N ALA A 55 28.89 -12.46 9.37
CA ALA A 55 29.17 -12.82 10.76
C ALA A 55 29.67 -14.27 10.91
N SER A 56 29.28 -15.18 10.03
CA SER A 56 29.69 -16.59 10.09
C SER A 56 31.11 -16.87 9.59
N GLY A 57 31.76 -15.92 8.90
CA GLY A 57 33.17 -16.02 8.50
C GLY A 57 33.46 -17.12 7.46
N ILE A 58 32.44 -17.58 6.74
CA ILE A 58 32.53 -18.43 5.54
C ILE A 58 32.22 -17.61 4.30
#